data_AF-A0A943TGF9-F1
#
_entry.id   AF-A0A943TGF9-F1
#
_cell.length_a   1.000
_cell.length_b   1.000
_cell.length_c   1.000
_cell.angle_alpha   90.00
_cell.angle_beta   90.00
_cell.angle_gamma   90.00
#
_symmetry.space_group_name_H-M   'P 1'
#
loop_
_entity.id
_entity.type
_entity.pdbx_description
1 polymer ?
#
loop_
_entity_poly.entity_id
_entity_poly.type
_entity_poly.pdbx_seq_one_letter_code
_entity_poly.pdbx_strand_id
1 'polypeptide(L)'
;MKLRAVAKNKNGSLSPTIAGLLFFGEAYHITEVFPNYFLDYREECDDKAVRWLFRTHSNEGDWSGNIYDFFSKVRTRMDDDIAVPFANRRDGYRVDRVDVHDALEEALANALAHANYYGRRGILVVKKGKELTISNPGTIRVTKEEFYAGGNSDPRNPNILKMFGFVNVGERAGSGVDKILTAWKEQNWKKPEFDFSERSDRVTLKLEVGQVVYIPGAADLLTERHVETTKTDEIENLSKEQKVMHYLKNHESISTQEAMILCEYKTRAGARRLLDKMIQNAILRKIGSGPGTKYVLNEVK
;
A
#
# COMPACT_ATOMS: atom_id res chain seq x y z
N MET A 1 11.21 18.00 5.47
CA MET A 1 10.34 18.26 4.29
C MET A 1 9.95 17.01 3.49
N LYS A 2 10.18 15.76 3.95
CA LYS A 2 9.91 14.53 3.17
C LYS A 2 8.42 14.32 2.79
N LEU A 3 7.49 14.77 3.64
CA LEU A 3 6.03 14.68 3.43
C LEU A 3 5.45 15.73 2.47
N ARG A 4 6.19 16.79 2.13
CA ARG A 4 5.68 17.96 1.36
C ARG A 4 4.40 18.61 1.95
N ALA A 5 4.14 18.43 3.25
CA ALA A 5 3.03 19.09 3.96
C ALA A 5 3.24 20.60 4.12
N VAL A 6 4.50 21.05 4.17
CA VAL A 6 4.88 22.47 4.26
C VAL A 6 5.89 22.81 3.17
N ALA A 7 5.82 24.05 2.66
CA ALA A 7 6.77 24.62 1.72
C ALA A 7 7.10 26.06 2.11
N LYS A 8 8.24 26.59 1.64
CA LYS A 8 8.54 28.01 1.79
C LYS A 8 7.60 28.83 0.89
N ASN A 9 6.95 29.84 1.45
CA ASN A 9 6.16 30.80 0.72
C ASN A 9 7.07 31.86 0.05
N LYS A 10 6.45 32.81 -0.66
CA LYS A 10 7.16 33.89 -1.37
C LYS A 10 8.01 34.78 -0.44
N ASN A 11 7.69 34.81 0.85
CA ASN A 11 8.39 35.59 1.87
C ASN A 11 9.48 34.77 2.58
N GLY A 12 9.75 33.54 2.12
CA GLY A 12 10.76 32.65 2.69
C GLY A 12 10.36 31.92 3.98
N SER A 13 9.18 32.21 4.54
CA SER A 13 8.64 31.52 5.72
C SER A 13 7.91 30.24 5.33
N LEU A 14 7.80 29.29 6.26
CA LEU A 14 7.10 28.03 6.01
C LEU A 14 5.59 28.23 6.10
N SER A 15 4.87 27.65 5.13
CA SER A 15 3.41 27.61 5.12
C SER A 15 2.92 26.22 4.68
N PRO A 16 1.72 25.79 5.10
CA PRO A 16 1.13 24.56 4.61
C PRO A 16 1.03 24.56 3.08
N THR A 17 1.31 23.43 2.46
CA THR A 17 0.90 23.19 1.07
C THR A 17 -0.59 22.86 1.03
N ILE A 18 -1.21 22.88 -0.15
CA ILE A 18 -2.60 22.38 -0.31
C ILE A 18 -2.76 20.98 0.27
N ALA A 19 -1.81 20.08 0.00
CA ALA A 19 -1.85 18.72 0.55
C ALA A 19 -1.72 18.73 2.08
N GLY A 20 -0.84 19.54 2.65
CA GLY A 20 -0.71 19.68 4.10
C GLY A 20 -1.97 20.23 4.76
N LEU A 21 -2.60 21.24 4.15
CA LEU A 21 -3.87 21.81 4.61
C LEU A 21 -4.99 20.77 4.57
N LEU A 22 -5.18 20.06 3.46
CA LEU A 22 -6.21 19.05 3.33
C LEU A 22 -5.98 17.84 4.25
N PHE A 23 -4.73 17.45 4.48
CA PHE A 23 -4.37 16.24 5.23
C PHE A 23 -4.29 16.44 6.74
N PHE A 24 -3.83 17.62 7.20
CA PHE A 24 -3.58 17.89 8.62
C PHE A 24 -4.25 19.18 9.13
N GLY A 25 -4.91 19.95 8.27
CA GLY A 25 -5.51 21.22 8.65
C GLY A 25 -6.81 21.07 9.45
N GLU A 26 -7.48 22.20 9.62
CA GLU A 26 -8.80 22.28 10.25
C GLU A 26 -9.85 22.59 9.19
N ALA A 27 -11.06 22.03 9.35
CA ALA A 27 -12.15 22.14 8.38
C ALA A 27 -12.42 23.58 7.95
N TYR A 28 -12.44 24.51 8.91
CA TYR A 28 -12.69 25.93 8.62
C TYR A 28 -11.62 26.52 7.69
N HIS A 29 -10.34 26.29 7.97
CA HIS A 29 -9.24 26.71 7.09
C HIS A 29 -9.26 25.98 5.73
N ILE A 30 -9.63 24.71 5.71
CA ILE A 30 -9.78 23.95 4.46
C ILE A 30 -10.88 24.60 3.60
N THR A 31 -12.03 24.93 4.18
CA THR A 31 -13.17 25.52 3.47
C THR A 31 -12.94 26.94 2.98
N GLU A 32 -12.01 27.70 3.56
CA GLU A 32 -11.56 28.99 3.02
C GLU A 32 -10.90 28.84 1.64
N VAL A 33 -10.22 27.71 1.39
CA VAL A 33 -9.55 27.40 0.12
C VAL A 33 -10.41 26.53 -0.79
N PHE A 34 -11.21 25.64 -0.21
CA PHE A 34 -12.06 24.66 -0.87
C PHE A 34 -13.51 24.78 -0.37
N PRO A 35 -14.31 25.74 -0.89
CA PRO A 35 -15.64 26.02 -0.34
C PRO A 35 -16.63 24.84 -0.40
N ASN A 36 -16.40 23.90 -1.31
CA ASN A 36 -17.22 22.68 -1.47
C ASN A 36 -16.61 21.45 -0.76
N TYR A 37 -15.54 21.63 0.02
CA TYR A 37 -14.91 20.55 0.76
C TYR A 37 -15.91 19.95 1.73
N PHE A 38 -16.10 18.63 1.60
CA PHE A 38 -16.97 17.89 2.47
C PHE A 38 -16.56 16.42 2.47
N LEU A 39 -16.39 15.84 3.66
CA LEU A 39 -16.23 14.41 3.86
C LEU A 39 -17.46 13.93 4.64
N ASP A 40 -18.12 12.88 4.17
CA ASP A 40 -19.33 12.34 4.81
C ASP A 40 -19.26 10.81 4.86
N TYR A 41 -19.40 10.26 6.05
CA TYR A 41 -19.55 8.84 6.29
C TYR A 41 -20.91 8.59 6.94
N ARG A 42 -21.66 7.62 6.42
CA ARG A 42 -23.01 7.28 6.89
C ARG A 42 -23.16 5.77 7.02
N GLU A 43 -23.71 5.35 8.14
CA GLU A 43 -24.21 4.00 8.35
C GLU A 43 -25.74 4.04 8.22
N GLU A 44 -26.26 3.42 7.16
CA GLU A 44 -27.68 3.38 6.82
C GLU A 44 -28.29 2.04 7.24
N CYS A 45 -29.59 2.05 7.51
CA CYS A 45 -30.37 0.84 7.76
C CYS A 45 -31.69 0.87 6.96
N ASP A 46 -32.38 -0.26 6.92
CA ASP A 46 -33.67 -0.37 6.21
C ASP A 46 -34.85 0.26 6.96
N ASP A 47 -34.67 0.60 8.24
CA ASP A 47 -35.69 1.30 9.02
C ASP A 47 -35.84 2.75 8.54
N LYS A 48 -36.99 3.06 7.93
CA LYS A 48 -37.30 4.39 7.41
C LYS A 48 -37.42 5.47 8.50
N ALA A 49 -37.63 5.09 9.76
CA ALA A 49 -37.66 6.02 10.88
C ALA A 49 -36.25 6.43 11.34
N VAL A 50 -35.26 5.57 11.12
CA VAL A 50 -33.86 5.82 11.48
C VAL A 50 -33.12 6.33 10.25
N ARG A 51 -32.83 7.63 10.24
CA ARG A 51 -32.13 8.24 9.10
C ARG A 51 -30.75 7.63 8.92
N TRP A 52 -29.93 7.60 9.98
CA TRP A 52 -28.59 7.02 10.00
C TRP A 52 -28.35 6.35 11.37
N LEU A 53 -27.77 5.15 11.39
CA LEU A 53 -27.29 4.51 12.62
C LEU A 53 -26.08 5.25 13.19
N PHE A 54 -25.23 5.75 12.30
CA PHE A 54 -24.09 6.58 12.61
C PHE A 54 -23.80 7.52 11.44
N ARG A 55 -23.29 8.71 11.75
CA ARG A 55 -22.79 9.64 10.76
C ARG A 55 -21.61 10.39 11.34
N THR A 56 -20.57 10.60 10.53
CA THR A 56 -19.54 11.59 10.81
C THR A 56 -19.23 12.40 9.55
N HIS A 57 -19.03 13.70 9.69
CA HIS A 57 -18.73 14.58 8.57
C HIS A 57 -17.79 15.73 8.93
N SER A 58 -17.06 16.24 7.93
CA SER A 58 -15.98 17.22 8.13
C SER A 58 -16.41 18.54 8.80
N ASN A 59 -17.71 18.84 8.80
CA ASN A 59 -18.25 20.10 9.34
C ASN A 59 -18.89 19.95 10.74
N GLU A 60 -18.63 18.86 11.47
CA GLU A 60 -19.23 18.63 12.81
C GLU A 60 -18.62 19.53 13.90
N GLY A 61 -17.34 19.92 13.76
CA GLY A 61 -16.66 20.84 14.66
C GLY A 61 -16.13 20.23 15.97
N ASP A 62 -16.35 18.94 16.21
CA ASP A 62 -15.84 18.15 17.34
C ASP A 62 -14.54 17.38 17.01
N TRP A 63 -14.07 17.49 15.77
CA TRP A 63 -12.77 17.02 15.30
C TRP A 63 -12.28 17.89 14.13
N SER A 64 -11.03 17.69 13.70
CA SER A 64 -10.35 18.56 12.74
C SER A 64 -11.01 18.68 11.37
N GLY A 65 -11.85 17.71 10.99
CA GLY A 65 -12.47 17.62 9.68
C GLY A 65 -11.52 17.28 8.53
N ASN A 66 -10.23 17.01 8.78
CA ASN A 66 -9.25 16.74 7.72
C ASN A 66 -9.28 15.30 7.20
N ILE A 67 -8.56 15.08 6.09
CA ILE A 67 -8.51 13.78 5.40
C ILE A 67 -7.98 12.65 6.30
N TYR A 68 -6.96 12.92 7.12
CA TYR A 68 -6.33 11.87 7.92
C TYR A 68 -7.20 11.42 9.09
N ASP A 69 -7.83 12.36 9.78
CA ASP A 69 -8.73 12.05 10.88
C ASP A 69 -10.01 11.40 10.36
N PHE A 70 -10.52 11.82 9.20
CA PHE A 70 -11.63 11.15 8.53
C PHE A 70 -11.26 9.70 8.19
N PHE A 71 -10.10 9.49 7.55
CA PHE A 71 -9.60 8.15 7.25
C PHE A 71 -9.52 7.28 8.51
N SER A 72 -8.96 7.82 9.59
CA SER A 72 -8.78 7.12 10.86
C SER A 72 -10.09 6.74 11.54
N LYS A 73 -11.11 7.63 11.48
CA LYS A 73 -12.45 7.38 12.02
C LYS A 73 -13.24 6.37 11.18
N VAL A 74 -13.16 6.48 9.86
CA VAL A 74 -13.96 5.66 8.95
C VAL A 74 -13.41 4.25 8.84
N ARG A 75 -12.08 4.06 8.78
CA ARG A 75 -11.47 2.72 8.65
C ARG A 75 -11.93 1.76 9.75
N THR A 76 -12.00 2.22 10.99
CA THR A 76 -12.42 1.37 12.12
C THR A 76 -13.88 0.93 12.00
N ARG A 77 -14.74 1.72 11.36
CA ARG A 77 -16.17 1.40 11.18
C ARG A 77 -16.46 0.58 9.94
N MET A 78 -15.61 0.66 8.93
CA MET A 78 -15.66 -0.26 7.79
C MET A 78 -15.32 -1.70 8.21
N ASP A 79 -14.52 -1.86 9.26
CA ASP A 79 -14.08 -3.16 9.78
C ASP A 79 -15.17 -3.90 10.58
N ASP A 80 -16.13 -3.20 11.20
CA ASP A 80 -17.05 -3.76 12.22
C ASP A 80 -17.89 -4.96 11.74
N ASP A 81 -18.23 -5.02 10.45
CA ASP A 81 -19.08 -6.09 9.89
C ASP A 81 -18.27 -7.26 9.29
N ILE A 82 -16.94 -7.19 9.37
CA ILE A 82 -16.04 -8.22 8.84
C ILE A 82 -15.80 -9.25 9.93
N ALA A 83 -16.62 -10.30 9.92
CA ALA A 83 -16.47 -11.41 10.84
C ALA A 83 -15.25 -12.26 10.47
N VAL A 84 -14.16 -12.08 11.22
CA VAL A 84 -12.94 -12.89 11.13
C VAL A 84 -13.09 -14.14 12.03
N PRO A 85 -13.05 -15.37 11.47
CA PRO A 85 -13.17 -16.58 12.28
C PRO A 85 -12.06 -16.70 13.33
N PHE A 86 -12.41 -17.21 14.52
CA PHE A 86 -11.46 -17.43 15.62
C PHE A 86 -10.34 -18.44 15.27
N ALA A 87 -10.54 -19.25 14.22
CA ALA A 87 -9.57 -20.21 13.70
C ALA A 87 -8.39 -19.55 12.95
N ASN A 88 -8.43 -18.24 12.70
CA ASN A 88 -7.36 -17.49 12.06
C ASN A 88 -6.19 -17.33 13.04
N ARG A 89 -5.35 -18.37 13.14
CA ARG A 89 -4.08 -18.33 13.89
C ARG A 89 -2.91 -18.46 12.94
N ARG A 90 -1.96 -17.53 13.04
CA ARG A 90 -0.63 -17.63 12.42
C ARG A 90 0.37 -17.92 13.53
N ASP A 91 1.09 -19.02 13.45
CA ASP A 91 2.05 -19.46 14.48
C ASP A 91 1.49 -19.51 15.91
N GLY A 92 0.19 -19.85 16.04
CA GLY A 92 -0.50 -19.91 17.33
C GLY A 92 -1.06 -18.58 17.85
N TYR A 93 -0.76 -17.44 17.19
CA TYR A 93 -1.29 -16.12 17.54
C TYR A 93 -2.53 -15.78 16.70
N ARG A 94 -3.53 -15.16 17.35
CA ARG A 94 -4.75 -14.68 16.69
C ARG A 94 -4.40 -13.58 15.69
N VAL A 95 -4.92 -13.72 14.47
CA VAL A 95 -4.82 -12.71 13.41
C VAL A 95 -6.14 -11.97 13.33
N ASP A 96 -6.17 -10.74 13.86
CA ASP A 96 -7.37 -9.89 13.86
C ASP A 96 -7.56 -9.10 12.56
N ARG A 97 -6.50 -8.94 11.77
CA ARG A 97 -6.54 -8.26 10.47
C ARG A 97 -6.08 -9.18 9.36
N VAL A 98 -6.93 -9.31 8.35
CA VAL A 98 -6.72 -10.03 7.08
C VAL A 98 -6.64 -9.07 5.90
N ASP A 99 -6.27 -9.57 4.72
CA ASP A 99 -6.05 -8.77 3.50
C ASP A 99 -7.23 -7.88 3.10
N VAL A 100 -8.46 -8.28 3.43
CA VAL A 100 -9.68 -7.47 3.21
C VAL A 100 -9.62 -6.13 3.94
N HIS A 101 -9.11 -6.09 5.18
CA HIS A 101 -9.01 -4.84 5.93
C HIS A 101 -8.03 -3.88 5.25
N ASP A 102 -6.89 -4.41 4.80
CA ASP A 102 -5.91 -3.59 4.13
C ASP A 102 -6.35 -3.18 2.71
N ALA A 103 -7.25 -3.95 2.09
CA ALA A 103 -7.92 -3.58 0.84
C ALA A 103 -8.97 -2.48 1.06
N LEU A 104 -9.72 -2.50 2.17
CA LEU A 104 -10.66 -1.44 2.52
C LEU A 104 -9.96 -0.12 2.83
N GLU A 105 -8.85 -0.17 3.56
CA GLU A 105 -8.02 1.00 3.81
C GLU A 105 -7.46 1.57 2.50
N GLU A 106 -6.99 0.69 1.60
CA GLU A 106 -6.53 1.06 0.26
C GLU A 106 -7.64 1.74 -0.56
N ALA A 107 -8.86 1.20 -0.52
CA ALA A 107 -10.02 1.76 -1.21
C ALA A 107 -10.35 3.18 -0.73
N LEU A 108 -10.36 3.39 0.59
CA LEU A 108 -10.63 4.69 1.19
C LEU A 108 -9.51 5.69 0.91
N ALA A 109 -8.25 5.29 1.07
CA ALA A 109 -7.09 6.14 0.78
C ALA A 109 -7.07 6.56 -0.70
N ASN A 110 -7.37 5.63 -1.61
CA ASN A 110 -7.45 5.94 -3.04
C ASN A 110 -8.58 6.92 -3.35
N ALA A 111 -9.77 6.75 -2.77
CA ALA A 111 -10.85 7.71 -2.94
C ALA A 111 -10.45 9.12 -2.47
N LEU A 112 -9.75 9.24 -1.33
CA LEU A 112 -9.27 10.50 -0.78
C LEU A 112 -8.13 11.11 -1.62
N ALA A 113 -7.21 10.30 -2.14
CA ALA A 113 -6.09 10.77 -2.96
C ALA A 113 -6.51 11.17 -4.38
N HIS A 114 -7.52 10.52 -4.95
CA HIS A 114 -8.01 10.76 -6.30
C HIS A 114 -9.19 11.74 -6.38
N ALA A 115 -9.70 12.23 -5.25
CA ALA A 115 -10.79 13.20 -5.19
C ALA A 115 -10.44 14.56 -5.84
N ASN A 116 -11.42 15.13 -6.54
CA ASN A 116 -11.41 16.54 -6.92
C ASN A 116 -12.00 17.41 -5.80
N TYR A 117 -11.13 17.96 -4.94
CA TYR A 117 -11.55 18.81 -3.81
C TYR A 117 -12.12 20.19 -4.22
N TYR A 118 -11.97 20.58 -5.48
CA TYR A 118 -12.64 21.78 -6.03
C TYR A 118 -14.07 21.48 -6.52
N GLY A 119 -14.41 20.20 -6.68
CA GLY A 119 -15.70 19.73 -7.18
C GLY A 119 -16.82 19.82 -6.12
N ARG A 120 -18.05 19.56 -6.56
CA ARG A 120 -19.23 19.53 -5.67
C ARG A 120 -19.44 18.15 -5.06
N ARG A 121 -20.31 18.08 -4.04
CA ARG A 121 -20.83 16.85 -3.39
C ARG A 121 -19.81 16.05 -2.56
N GLY A 122 -18.62 16.59 -2.31
CA GLY A 122 -17.65 16.02 -1.36
C GLY A 122 -17.23 14.58 -1.64
N ILE A 123 -16.60 13.91 -0.68
CA ILE A 123 -16.42 12.45 -0.65
C ILE A 123 -17.57 11.88 0.20
N LEU A 124 -18.16 10.77 -0.26
CA LEU A 124 -19.25 10.10 0.44
C LEU A 124 -18.92 8.62 0.59
N VAL A 125 -18.96 8.14 1.83
CA VAL A 125 -18.86 6.72 2.17
C VAL A 125 -20.16 6.29 2.83
N VAL A 126 -20.80 5.26 2.28
CA VAL A 126 -22.08 4.72 2.75
C VAL A 126 -21.89 3.26 3.09
N LYS A 127 -22.15 2.89 4.34
CA LYS A 127 -22.24 1.51 4.82
C LYS A 127 -23.71 1.17 5.03
N LYS A 128 -24.21 0.12 4.40
CA LYS A 128 -25.57 -0.37 4.57
C LYS A 128 -25.53 -1.89 4.78
N GLY A 129 -25.48 -2.31 6.04
CA GLY A 129 -25.15 -3.69 6.39
C GLY A 129 -23.85 -4.12 5.71
N LYS A 130 -23.92 -5.18 4.91
CA LYS A 130 -22.78 -5.74 4.17
C LYS A 130 -22.38 -4.94 2.92
N GLU A 131 -23.16 -3.97 2.49
CA GLU A 131 -22.86 -3.15 1.33
C GLU A 131 -22.05 -1.91 1.75
N LEU A 132 -20.94 -1.65 1.06
CA LEU A 132 -20.13 -0.46 1.26
C LEU A 132 -19.94 0.25 -0.08
N THR A 133 -20.27 1.54 -0.11
CA THR A 133 -20.11 2.40 -1.29
C THR A 133 -19.17 3.55 -0.96
N ILE A 134 -18.11 3.73 -1.75
CA ILE A 134 -17.15 4.83 -1.62
C ILE A 134 -17.21 5.65 -2.90
N SER A 135 -17.64 6.91 -2.81
CA SER A 135 -17.75 7.82 -3.95
C SER A 135 -16.87 9.04 -3.74
N ASN A 136 -15.98 9.34 -4.70
CA ASN A 136 -15.18 10.56 -4.72
C ASN A 136 -15.53 11.45 -5.92
N PRO A 137 -15.40 12.79 -5.80
CA PRO A 137 -15.70 13.72 -6.88
C PRO A 137 -14.62 13.68 -7.97
N GLY A 138 -15.03 13.96 -9.21
CA GLY A 138 -14.19 13.95 -10.41
C GLY A 138 -14.23 12.62 -11.17
N THR A 139 -13.68 12.64 -12.38
CA THR A 139 -13.66 11.50 -13.32
C THR A 139 -12.47 10.56 -13.08
N ILE A 140 -12.38 9.46 -13.81
CA ILE A 140 -11.13 8.67 -13.86
C ILE A 140 -10.10 9.37 -14.78
N ARG A 141 -8.80 9.34 -14.43
CA ARG A 141 -7.71 9.99 -15.20
C ARG A 141 -6.89 9.02 -16.05
N VAL A 142 -7.23 7.75 -15.99
CA VAL A 142 -6.64 6.66 -16.77
C VAL A 142 -7.76 5.94 -17.49
N THR A 143 -7.43 5.20 -18.55
CA THR A 143 -8.40 4.33 -19.23
C THR A 143 -8.90 3.22 -18.30
N LYS A 144 -10.05 2.61 -18.64
CA LYS A 144 -10.55 1.47 -17.86
C LYS A 144 -9.58 0.29 -17.93
N GLU A 145 -8.96 0.10 -19.08
CA GLU A 145 -7.98 -0.94 -19.34
C GLU A 145 -6.74 -0.76 -18.44
N GLU A 146 -6.18 0.45 -18.38
CA GLU A 146 -5.06 0.77 -17.47
C GLU A 146 -5.47 0.65 -15.99
N PHE A 147 -6.69 1.09 -15.64
CA PHE A 147 -7.20 0.99 -14.28
C PHE A 147 -7.20 -0.45 -13.76
N TYR A 148 -7.66 -1.39 -14.58
CA TYR A 148 -7.71 -2.82 -14.21
C TYR A 148 -6.37 -3.55 -14.41
N ALA A 149 -5.52 -3.10 -15.33
CA ALA A 149 -4.17 -3.67 -15.51
C ALA A 149 -3.25 -3.33 -14.33
N GLY A 150 -3.47 -2.18 -13.68
CA GLY A 150 -2.60 -1.69 -12.62
C GLY A 150 -1.25 -1.19 -13.16
N GLY A 151 -0.33 -0.84 -12.25
CA GLY A 151 1.02 -0.39 -12.58
C GLY A 151 1.14 1.04 -13.11
N ASN A 152 0.07 1.64 -13.63
CA ASN A 152 0.00 3.04 -14.02
C ASN A 152 -1.02 3.79 -13.15
N SER A 153 -0.59 4.80 -12.39
CA SER A 153 -1.46 5.61 -11.54
C SER A 153 -1.23 7.10 -11.78
N ASP A 154 -2.32 7.84 -12.03
CA ASP A 154 -2.33 9.30 -12.15
C ASP A 154 -3.21 9.91 -11.04
N PRO A 155 -2.71 9.99 -9.79
CA PRO A 155 -3.45 10.59 -8.69
C PRO A 155 -3.62 12.09 -8.90
N ARG A 156 -4.83 12.61 -8.64
CA ARG A 156 -5.08 14.06 -8.61
C ARG A 156 -4.25 14.75 -7.55
N ASN A 157 -4.07 14.10 -6.40
CA ASN A 157 -3.35 14.64 -5.26
C ASN A 157 -2.15 13.74 -4.92
N PRO A 158 -1.04 13.77 -5.70
CA PRO A 158 0.10 12.87 -5.52
C PRO A 158 0.77 13.04 -4.16
N ASN A 159 0.76 14.25 -3.59
CA ASN A 159 1.30 14.49 -2.25
C ASN A 159 0.41 13.89 -1.15
N ILE A 160 -0.92 13.84 -1.33
CA ILE A 160 -1.83 13.16 -0.41
C ILE A 160 -1.60 11.64 -0.47
N LEU A 161 -1.51 11.08 -1.68
CA LEU A 161 -1.16 9.66 -1.86
C LEU A 161 0.18 9.32 -1.18
N LYS A 162 1.18 10.18 -1.36
CA LYS A 162 2.48 10.04 -0.69
C LYS A 162 2.37 10.10 0.83
N MET A 163 1.53 10.99 1.38
CA MET A 163 1.30 11.08 2.83
C MET A 163 0.66 9.81 3.39
N PHE A 164 -0.31 9.21 2.68
CA PHE A 164 -0.86 7.90 3.04
C PHE A 164 0.23 6.80 3.07
N GLY A 165 1.10 6.77 2.06
CA GLY A 165 2.22 5.82 2.03
C GLY A 165 3.19 5.95 3.21
N PHE A 166 3.32 7.14 3.84
CA PHE A 166 4.16 7.32 5.03
C PHE A 166 3.49 6.87 6.34
N VAL A 167 2.16 6.79 6.38
CA VAL A 167 1.41 6.28 7.54
C VAL A 167 1.08 4.80 7.39
N ASN A 168 1.87 4.07 6.58
CA ASN A 168 1.74 2.66 6.22
C ASN A 168 0.38 2.28 5.63
N VAL A 169 -0.26 3.21 4.91
CA VAL A 169 -1.46 2.93 4.10
C VAL A 169 -1.04 2.92 2.64
N GLY A 170 -1.19 1.77 1.98
CA GLY A 170 -0.86 1.63 0.55
C GLY A 170 0.64 1.54 0.25
N GLU A 171 1.34 0.60 0.89
CA GLU A 171 2.78 0.34 0.73
C GLU A 171 3.25 0.08 -0.72
N ARG A 172 2.34 -0.07 -1.69
CA ARG A 172 2.67 -0.35 -3.09
C ARG A 172 2.00 0.65 -4.04
N ALA A 173 2.80 1.55 -4.61
CA ALA A 173 2.36 2.41 -5.70
C ALA A 173 1.91 1.55 -6.89
N GLY A 174 0.68 1.77 -7.38
CA GLY A 174 0.17 1.16 -8.62
C GLY A 174 -0.52 -0.21 -8.48
N SER A 175 -0.67 -0.76 -7.27
CA SER A 175 -1.38 -2.04 -7.06
C SER A 175 -2.74 -1.91 -6.34
N GLY A 176 -3.21 -0.70 -6.08
CA GLY A 176 -4.35 -0.47 -5.17
C GLY A 176 -5.64 -1.19 -5.59
N VAL A 177 -5.99 -1.11 -6.88
CA VAL A 177 -7.17 -1.80 -7.44
C VAL A 177 -7.00 -3.31 -7.42
N ASP A 178 -5.82 -3.80 -7.80
CA ASP A 178 -5.51 -5.24 -7.82
C ASP A 178 -5.60 -5.86 -6.42
N LYS A 179 -5.13 -5.14 -5.40
CA LYS A 179 -5.25 -5.55 -3.99
C LYS A 179 -6.72 -5.72 -3.59
N ILE A 180 -7.58 -4.77 -3.95
CA ILE A 180 -9.02 -4.83 -3.66
C ILE A 180 -9.67 -6.01 -4.38
N LEU A 181 -9.39 -6.18 -5.67
CA LEU A 181 -9.97 -7.26 -6.48
C LEU A 181 -9.51 -8.65 -6.00
N THR A 182 -8.22 -8.77 -5.65
CA THR A 182 -7.62 -10.02 -5.16
C THR A 182 -8.18 -10.41 -3.81
N ALA A 183 -8.24 -9.48 -2.85
CA ALA A 183 -8.80 -9.75 -1.52
C ALA A 183 -10.25 -10.24 -1.59
N TRP A 184 -11.10 -9.63 -2.43
CA TRP A 184 -12.48 -10.09 -2.61
C TRP A 184 -12.56 -11.47 -3.29
N LYS A 185 -11.70 -11.71 -4.28
CA LYS A 185 -11.66 -12.98 -5.02
C LYS A 185 -11.23 -14.14 -4.10
N GLU A 186 -10.22 -13.93 -3.25
CA GLU A 186 -9.72 -14.93 -2.31
C GLU A 186 -10.77 -15.32 -1.26
N GLN A 187 -11.65 -14.39 -0.90
CA GLN A 187 -12.80 -14.66 -0.02
C GLN A 187 -13.99 -15.27 -0.75
N ASN A 188 -13.91 -15.47 -2.07
CA ASN A 188 -15.04 -15.86 -2.92
C ASN A 188 -16.27 -14.95 -2.76
N TRP A 189 -16.03 -13.65 -2.53
CA TRP A 189 -17.07 -12.64 -2.44
C TRP A 189 -17.41 -12.06 -3.82
N LYS A 190 -18.55 -11.37 -3.89
CA LYS A 190 -18.98 -10.67 -5.11
C LYS A 190 -17.92 -9.67 -5.55
N LYS A 191 -17.52 -9.74 -6.82
CA LYS A 191 -16.50 -8.86 -7.39
C LYS A 191 -16.84 -7.38 -7.15
N PRO A 192 -15.89 -6.56 -6.66
CA PRO A 192 -16.02 -5.11 -6.56
C PRO A 192 -16.45 -4.46 -7.89
N GLU A 193 -17.37 -3.51 -7.82
CA GLU A 193 -17.89 -2.78 -8.99
C GLU A 193 -17.42 -1.33 -8.95
N PHE A 194 -16.83 -0.86 -10.06
CA PHE A 194 -16.46 0.54 -10.25
C PHE A 194 -17.38 1.19 -11.29
N ASP A 195 -18.06 2.26 -10.87
CA ASP A 195 -18.83 3.14 -11.74
C ASP A 195 -17.99 4.38 -12.09
N PHE A 196 -17.67 4.51 -13.37
CA PHE A 196 -16.92 5.63 -13.96
C PHE A 196 -17.81 6.57 -14.76
N SER A 197 -19.13 6.55 -14.55
CA SER A 197 -20.08 7.34 -15.32
C SER A 197 -19.75 8.83 -15.28
N GLU A 198 -19.32 9.38 -16.42
CA GLU A 198 -19.00 10.81 -16.56
C GLU A 198 -20.20 11.70 -16.23
N ARG A 199 -21.43 11.22 -16.48
CA ARG A 199 -22.67 11.93 -16.12
C ARG A 199 -22.78 12.20 -14.62
N SER A 200 -22.15 11.36 -13.80
CA SER A 200 -22.21 11.50 -12.34
C SER A 200 -21.18 12.51 -11.79
N ASP A 201 -20.17 12.88 -12.58
CA ASP A 201 -18.97 13.65 -12.17
C ASP A 201 -18.29 13.07 -10.90
N ARG A 202 -18.35 11.74 -10.79
CA ARG A 202 -17.85 10.98 -9.64
C ARG A 202 -17.33 9.62 -10.09
N VAL A 203 -16.39 9.08 -9.33
CA VAL A 203 -16.03 7.66 -9.37
C VAL A 203 -16.64 7.02 -8.13
N THR A 204 -17.32 5.88 -8.30
CA THR A 204 -17.94 5.15 -7.20
C THR A 204 -17.48 3.70 -7.21
N LEU A 205 -16.95 3.26 -6.07
CA LEU A 205 -16.64 1.86 -5.78
C LEU A 205 -17.76 1.28 -4.92
N LYS A 206 -18.32 0.15 -5.34
CA LYS A 206 -19.29 -0.64 -4.59
C LYS A 206 -18.67 -1.98 -4.19
N LEU A 207 -18.80 -2.31 -2.92
CA LEU A 207 -18.25 -3.48 -2.28
C LEU A 207 -19.36 -4.20 -1.51
N GLU A 208 -19.27 -5.52 -1.43
CA GLU A 208 -20.11 -6.34 -0.57
C GLU A 208 -19.18 -7.20 0.29
N VAL A 209 -19.21 -6.98 1.61
CA VAL A 209 -18.38 -7.71 2.58
C VAL A 209 -19.14 -8.91 3.15
N GLY A 210 -18.41 -9.94 3.54
CA GLY A 210 -19.00 -11.16 4.09
C GLY A 210 -18.26 -11.65 5.34
N GLN A 211 -18.59 -12.88 5.73
CA GLN A 211 -17.76 -13.60 6.68
C GLN A 211 -16.46 -13.99 5.97
N VAL A 212 -15.33 -13.72 6.62
CA VAL A 212 -14.01 -14.10 6.09
C VAL A 212 -13.90 -15.62 6.15
N VAL A 213 -13.49 -16.23 5.04
CA VAL A 213 -13.16 -17.65 4.96
C VAL A 213 -11.65 -17.79 5.11
N TYR A 214 -11.23 -18.49 6.15
CA TYR A 214 -9.84 -18.90 6.28
C TYR A 214 -9.56 -20.04 5.33
N ILE A 215 -8.52 -19.90 4.51
CA ILE A 215 -7.98 -21.01 3.71
C ILE A 215 -6.67 -21.45 4.38
N PRO A 216 -6.67 -22.56 5.15
CA PRO A 216 -5.45 -23.13 5.68
C PRO A 216 -4.44 -23.39 4.55
N GLY A 217 -3.21 -22.88 4.67
CA GLY A 217 -2.15 -23.04 3.66
C GLY A 217 -2.09 -21.94 2.58
N ALA A 218 -3.09 -21.06 2.45
CA ALA A 218 -2.97 -19.88 1.57
C ALA A 218 -2.06 -18.80 2.18
N ALA A 219 -2.06 -18.68 3.51
CA ALA A 219 -1.14 -17.83 4.25
C ALA A 219 0.32 -18.31 4.10
N ASP A 220 0.57 -19.61 3.92
CA ASP A 220 1.94 -20.15 3.78
C ASP A 220 2.50 -19.87 2.37
N LEU A 221 1.69 -20.01 1.32
CA LEU A 221 2.08 -19.64 -0.06
C LEU A 221 2.31 -18.13 -0.23
N LEU A 222 1.58 -17.30 0.52
CA LEU A 222 1.77 -15.85 0.54
C LEU A 222 2.90 -15.42 1.47
N THR A 223 3.25 -16.18 2.50
CA THR A 223 4.47 -15.95 3.29
C THR A 223 5.69 -16.24 2.44
N GLU A 224 5.69 -17.29 1.64
CA GLU A 224 6.76 -17.56 0.68
C GLU A 224 6.87 -16.44 -0.37
N ARG A 225 5.75 -15.94 -0.93
CA ARG A 225 5.78 -14.78 -1.85
C ARG A 225 6.17 -13.46 -1.17
N HIS A 226 5.67 -13.15 0.03
CA HIS A 226 6.03 -11.93 0.75
C HIS A 226 7.50 -11.97 1.19
N VAL A 227 7.98 -13.11 1.70
CA VAL A 227 9.38 -13.30 2.08
C VAL A 227 10.29 -13.30 0.86
N GLU A 228 9.87 -13.88 -0.27
CA GLU A 228 10.59 -13.75 -1.54
C GLU A 228 10.67 -12.29 -2.00
N THR A 229 9.56 -11.55 -2.00
CA THR A 229 9.54 -10.15 -2.48
C THR A 229 10.35 -9.22 -1.56
N THR A 230 10.26 -9.37 -0.22
CA THR A 230 11.11 -8.61 0.72
C THR A 230 12.58 -9.01 0.64
N LYS A 231 12.89 -10.28 0.32
CA LYS A 231 14.28 -10.70 0.09
C LYS A 231 14.84 -10.11 -1.20
N THR A 232 14.07 -9.99 -2.29
CA THR A 232 14.58 -9.40 -3.53
C THR A 232 14.93 -7.91 -3.38
N ASP A 233 14.07 -7.14 -2.69
CA ASP A 233 14.29 -5.70 -2.46
C ASP A 233 15.40 -5.40 -1.45
N GLU A 234 15.60 -6.27 -0.45
CA GLU A 234 16.75 -6.20 0.45
C GLU A 234 18.05 -6.59 -0.28
N ILE A 235 18.03 -7.63 -1.13
CA ILE A 235 19.20 -8.08 -1.89
C ILE A 235 19.67 -7.03 -2.91
N GLU A 236 18.77 -6.30 -3.57
CA GLU A 236 19.15 -5.23 -4.51
C GLU A 236 19.93 -4.09 -3.83
N ASN A 237 19.66 -3.81 -2.56
CA ASN A 237 20.35 -2.78 -1.77
C ASN A 237 21.61 -3.28 -1.02
N LEU A 238 21.90 -4.58 -1.05
CA LEU A 238 23.13 -5.14 -0.48
C LEU A 238 24.36 -4.79 -1.33
N SER A 239 25.47 -4.50 -0.66
CA SER A 239 26.77 -4.40 -1.33
C SER A 239 27.10 -5.71 -2.05
N LYS A 240 27.92 -5.65 -3.10
CA LYS A 240 28.28 -6.86 -3.87
C LYS A 240 28.92 -7.95 -3.01
N GLU A 241 29.67 -7.57 -1.97
CA GLU A 241 30.23 -8.52 -0.99
C GLU A 241 29.12 -9.18 -0.17
N GLN A 242 28.12 -8.42 0.27
CA GLN A 242 26.97 -8.94 1.01
C GLN A 242 26.08 -9.85 0.15
N LYS A 243 25.92 -9.56 -1.15
CA LYS A 243 25.23 -10.45 -2.11
C LYS A 243 25.90 -11.82 -2.17
N VAL A 244 27.24 -11.86 -2.31
CA VAL A 244 28.02 -13.11 -2.31
C VAL A 244 27.91 -13.86 -0.99
N MET A 245 27.99 -13.15 0.14
CA MET A 245 27.85 -13.76 1.48
C MET A 245 26.45 -14.35 1.70
N HIS A 246 25.41 -13.65 1.27
CA HIS A 246 24.03 -14.12 1.37
C HIS A 246 23.84 -15.39 0.52
N TYR A 247 24.36 -15.42 -0.71
CA TYR A 247 24.30 -16.59 -1.57
C TYR A 247 24.97 -17.82 -0.93
N LEU A 248 26.17 -17.65 -0.36
CA LEU A 248 26.94 -18.72 0.28
C LEU A 248 26.39 -19.19 1.64
N LYS A 249 25.41 -18.49 2.25
CA LYS A 249 24.69 -19.02 3.41
C LYS A 249 23.75 -20.18 3.04
N ASN A 250 23.27 -20.19 1.80
CA ASN A 250 22.31 -21.17 1.31
C ASN A 250 22.91 -22.12 0.25
N HIS A 251 24.16 -21.89 -0.17
CA HIS A 251 24.87 -22.69 -1.16
C HIS A 251 26.29 -23.02 -0.67
N GLU A 252 26.74 -24.25 -0.89
CA GLU A 252 28.05 -24.72 -0.40
C GLU A 252 29.23 -23.96 -1.03
N SER A 253 29.09 -23.45 -2.24
CA SER A 253 30.16 -22.77 -2.97
C SER A 253 29.62 -21.87 -4.08
N ILE A 254 30.44 -20.93 -4.55
CA ILE A 254 30.14 -20.08 -5.69
C ILE A 254 31.31 -20.09 -6.68
N SER A 255 31.03 -20.07 -7.98
CA SER A 255 32.01 -19.92 -9.04
C SER A 255 32.17 -18.45 -9.46
N THR A 256 33.21 -18.15 -10.22
CA THR A 256 33.41 -16.79 -10.75
C THR A 256 32.27 -16.36 -11.69
N GLN A 257 31.67 -17.32 -12.42
CA GLN A 257 30.55 -17.05 -13.32
C GLN A 257 29.27 -16.74 -12.54
N GLU A 258 28.97 -17.50 -11.48
CA GLU A 258 27.80 -17.27 -10.63
C GLU A 258 27.92 -15.93 -9.90
N ALA A 259 29.11 -15.61 -9.36
CA ALA A 259 29.36 -14.31 -8.74
C ALA A 259 29.22 -13.13 -9.73
N MET A 260 29.58 -13.34 -10.99
CA MET A 260 29.42 -12.32 -12.04
C MET A 260 27.95 -12.01 -12.31
N ILE A 261 27.11 -13.06 -12.38
CA ILE A 261 25.66 -12.92 -12.59
C ILE A 261 25.02 -12.29 -11.34
N LEU A 262 25.31 -12.84 -10.16
CA LEU A 262 24.75 -12.41 -8.88
C LEU A 262 25.06 -10.94 -8.55
N CYS A 263 26.24 -10.46 -8.90
CA CYS A 263 26.69 -9.09 -8.60
C CYS A 263 26.66 -8.15 -9.83
N GLU A 264 26.01 -8.58 -10.92
CA GLU A 264 25.80 -7.80 -12.14
C GLU A 264 27.09 -7.21 -12.73
N TYR A 265 28.17 -7.99 -12.75
CA TYR A 265 29.40 -7.59 -13.42
C TYR A 265 29.34 -7.89 -14.91
N LYS A 266 29.76 -6.94 -15.75
CA LYS A 266 29.84 -7.13 -17.21
C LYS A 266 30.91 -8.15 -17.63
N THR A 267 31.88 -8.47 -16.77
CA THR A 267 32.98 -9.38 -17.08
C THR A 267 33.38 -10.25 -15.89
N ARG A 268 33.87 -11.47 -16.17
CA ARG A 268 34.41 -12.39 -15.16
C ARG A 268 35.58 -11.79 -14.38
N ALA A 269 36.39 -10.94 -15.02
CA ALA A 269 37.51 -10.27 -14.37
C ALA A 269 37.07 -9.26 -13.30
N GLY A 270 35.91 -8.63 -13.46
CA GLY A 270 35.32 -7.76 -12.44
C GLY A 270 34.85 -8.54 -11.20
N ALA A 271 34.14 -9.64 -11.43
CA ALA A 271 33.70 -10.55 -10.36
C ALA A 271 34.89 -11.21 -9.65
N ARG A 272 35.93 -11.60 -10.39
CA ARG A 272 37.15 -12.18 -9.81
C ARG A 272 37.87 -11.22 -8.87
N ARG A 273 37.97 -9.93 -9.22
CA ARG A 273 38.56 -8.91 -8.34
C ARG A 273 37.80 -8.77 -7.01
N LEU A 274 36.47 -8.86 -7.04
CA LEU A 274 35.65 -8.87 -5.83
C LEU A 274 35.96 -10.11 -4.97
N LEU A 275 35.99 -11.30 -5.56
CA LEU A 275 36.27 -12.54 -4.85
C LEU A 275 37.70 -12.58 -4.30
N ASP A 276 38.68 -12.08 -5.05
CA ASP A 276 40.07 -11.96 -4.60
C ASP A 276 40.17 -10.99 -3.40
N LYS A 277 39.44 -9.87 -3.42
CA LYS A 277 39.35 -8.94 -2.26
C LYS A 277 38.73 -9.62 -1.04
N MET A 278 37.67 -10.41 -1.21
CA MET A 278 37.05 -11.16 -0.11
C MET A 278 37.97 -12.27 0.44
N ILE A 279 38.83 -12.87 -0.39
CA ILE A 279 39.89 -13.78 0.06
C ILE A 279 40.96 -13.03 0.85
N GLN A 280 41.41 -11.86 0.38
CA GLN A 280 42.40 -11.03 1.09
C GLN A 280 41.90 -10.60 2.48
N ASN A 281 40.59 -10.35 2.59
CA ASN A 281 39.93 -10.04 3.86
C ASN A 281 39.62 -11.28 4.71
N ALA A 282 40.11 -12.46 4.34
CA ALA A 282 39.89 -13.74 5.02
C ALA A 282 38.41 -14.16 5.15
N ILE A 283 37.52 -13.63 4.31
CA ILE A 283 36.09 -13.95 4.29
C ILE A 283 35.82 -15.23 3.50
N LEU A 284 36.51 -15.39 2.37
CA LEU A 284 36.40 -16.54 1.48
C LEU A 284 37.71 -17.30 1.39
N ARG A 285 37.63 -18.59 1.05
CA ARG A 285 38.77 -19.39 0.59
C ARG A 285 38.46 -20.02 -0.76
N LYS A 286 39.51 -20.19 -1.57
CA LYS A 286 39.42 -20.82 -2.89
C LYS A 286 39.64 -22.32 -2.79
N ILE A 287 38.80 -23.10 -3.46
CA ILE A 287 38.93 -24.54 -3.62
C ILE A 287 38.98 -24.92 -5.11
N GLY A 288 39.73 -25.98 -5.41
CA GLY A 288 39.95 -26.43 -6.79
C GLY A 288 40.91 -25.56 -7.59
N SER A 289 41.16 -25.96 -8.85
CA SER A 289 42.06 -25.28 -9.77
C SER A 289 41.48 -25.23 -11.19
N GLY A 290 41.95 -24.27 -11.99
CA GLY A 290 41.51 -24.10 -13.38
C GLY A 290 39.99 -23.88 -13.51
N PRO A 291 39.33 -24.51 -14.50
CA PRO A 291 37.88 -24.40 -14.72
C PRO A 291 37.02 -24.86 -13.53
N GLY A 292 37.56 -25.71 -12.64
CA GLY A 292 36.88 -26.21 -11.44
C GLY A 292 37.03 -25.32 -10.21
N THR A 293 37.54 -24.10 -10.36
CA THR A 293 37.72 -23.15 -9.25
C THR A 293 36.37 -22.74 -8.66
N LYS A 294 36.17 -22.99 -7.36
CA LYS A 294 35.06 -22.47 -6.57
C LYS A 294 35.54 -21.73 -5.33
N TYR A 295 34.67 -20.91 -4.76
CA TYR A 295 34.92 -20.10 -3.58
C TYR A 295 33.90 -20.47 -2.50
N VAL A 296 34.37 -20.64 -1.27
CA VAL A 296 33.56 -21.04 -0.12
C VAL A 296 33.84 -20.11 1.06
N LEU A 297 32.91 -20.04 2.03
CA LEU A 297 33.13 -19.29 3.26
C LEU A 297 34.37 -19.83 4.00
N ASN A 298 35.16 -18.91 4.54
CA ASN A 298 36.26 -19.27 5.40
C ASN A 298 35.68 -19.66 6.78
N GLU A 299 35.84 -20.91 7.19
CA GLU A 299 35.43 -21.37 8.51
C GLU A 299 36.41 -20.80 9.54
N VAL A 300 35.94 -19.85 10.35
CA VAL A 300 36.67 -19.42 11.54
C VAL A 300 36.60 -20.58 12.52
N LYS A 301 37.73 -21.24 12.78
CA LYS A 301 37.87 -22.12 13.95
C LYS A 301 37.91 -21.30 15.23
#